data_AF-A0A173VMG8-F1
#
_entry.id   AF-A0A173VMG8-F1
#
_cell.length_a   1.000
_cell.length_b   1.000
_cell.length_c   1.000
_cell.angle_alpha   90.00
_cell.angle_beta   90.00
_cell.angle_gamma   90.00
#
_symmetry.space_group_name_H-M   'P 1'
#
loop_
_entity.id
_entity.type
_entity.pdbx_description
1 polymer ?
#
loop_
_entity_poly.entity_id
_entity_poly.type
_entity_poly.pdbx_seq_one_letter_code
_entity_poly.pdbx_strand_id
1 'polypeptide(L)' 'MIDLGKINEAENILLDSIDYTNNNEVIEVALFYQYLSEKDNKFLENNNYTKEEVLSGFKQLLMKSGYSDLLYLLK' A
#
# COMPACT_ATOMS: atom_id res chain seq x y z
N MET A 1 1.19 5.68 12.38
CA MET A 1 -0.27 5.51 12.23
C MET A 1 -0.67 4.04 12.13
N ILE A 2 0.02 3.24 11.31
CA ILE A 2 -0.24 1.80 11.14
C ILE A 2 -0.25 1.04 12.47
N ASP A 3 0.80 1.15 13.30
CA ASP A 3 0.88 0.42 14.57
C ASP A 3 -0.15 0.86 15.62
N LEU A 4 -0.86 1.97 15.38
CA LEU A 4 -1.99 2.44 16.19
C LEU A 4 -3.34 1.97 15.63
N GLY A 5 -3.35 1.10 14.61
CA GLY A 5 -4.56 0.58 13.98
C GLY A 5 -5.21 1.50 12.95
N LYS A 6 -4.64 2.68 12.70
CA LYS A 6 -5.15 3.69 11.76
C LYS A 6 -4.69 3.42 10.33
N ILE A 7 -4.91 2.20 9.81
CA ILE A 7 -4.39 1.77 8.51
C ILE A 7 -5.09 2.52 7.37
N ASN A 8 -6.42 2.46 7.30
CA ASN A 8 -7.20 3.16 6.27
C ASN A 8 -6.98 4.68 6.27
N GLU A 9 -6.84 5.29 7.45
CA GLU A 9 -6.54 6.73 7.58
C GLU A 9 -5.17 7.07 7.00
N ALA A 10 -4.16 6.24 7.28
CA ALA A 10 -2.82 6.41 6.74
C ALA A 10 -2.77 6.20 5.22
N GLU A 11 -3.48 5.19 4.72
CA GLU A 11 -3.61 4.93 3.28
C GLU A 11 -4.28 6.09 2.55
N ASN A 12 -5.41 6.59 3.06
CA ASN A 12 -6.11 7.71 2.45
C ASN A 12 -5.23 8.96 2.39
N ILE A 13 -4.52 9.30 3.47
CA ILE A 13 -3.62 10.46 3.47
C ILE A 13 -2.54 10.32 2.38
N LEU A 14 -1.91 9.16 2.30
CA LEU A 14 -0.85 8.91 1.31
C LEU A 14 -1.38 8.95 -0.13
N LEU A 15 -2.52 8.29 -0.38
CA LEU A 15 -3.10 8.18 -1.73
C LEU A 15 -3.79 9.46 -2.22
N ASP A 16 -4.28 10.31 -1.30
CA ASP A 16 -4.87 11.60 -1.64
C ASP A 16 -3.81 12.65 -2.00
N SER A 17 -2.57 12.52 -1.49
CA SER A 17 -1.51 13.49 -1.70
C SER A 17 -0.48 13.11 -2.78
N ILE A 18 -0.39 11.83 -3.15
CA ILE A 18 0.67 11.32 -4.02
C ILE A 18 0.64 11.93 -5.43
N ASP A 19 1.79 12.44 -5.88
CA ASP A 19 2.11 12.63 -7.29
C ASP A 19 2.71 11.33 -7.87
N TYR A 20 1.92 10.61 -8.68
CA TYR A 20 2.33 9.34 -9.30
C TYR A 20 3.50 9.49 -10.31
N THR A 21 3.87 10.70 -10.68
CA THR A 21 5.03 10.97 -11.54
C THR A 21 6.31 11.26 -10.74
N ASN A 22 6.18 11.50 -9.43
CA ASN A 22 7.31 11.69 -8.52
C ASN A 22 7.74 10.33 -7.94
N ASN A 23 8.89 9.83 -8.40
CA ASN A 23 9.42 8.54 -7.95
C ASN A 23 9.60 8.43 -6.43
N ASN A 24 9.95 9.53 -5.74
CA ASN A 24 10.16 9.48 -4.30
C ASN A 24 8.84 9.24 -3.54
N GLU A 25 7.75 9.87 -4.00
CA GLU A 25 6.43 9.68 -3.40
C GLU A 25 5.85 8.31 -3.73
N VAL A 26 6.06 7.82 -4.95
CA VAL A 26 5.71 6.43 -5.32
C VAL A 26 6.45 5.42 -4.44
N ILE A 27 7.74 5.64 -4.16
CA ILE A 27 8.53 4.78 -3.27
C ILE A 27 7.99 4.86 -1.83
N GLU A 28 7.59 6.04 -1.34
CA GLU A 28 7.01 6.18 -0.01
C GLU A 28 5.74 5.32 0.17
N VAL A 29 4.83 5.35 -0.82
CA VAL A 29 3.63 4.50 -0.79
C VAL A 29 3.96 3.02 -1.01
N ALA A 30 4.98 2.70 -1.80
CA ALA A 30 5.46 1.33 -1.93
C ALA A 30 5.99 0.78 -0.59
N LEU A 31 6.74 1.58 0.17
CA LEU A 31 7.23 1.23 1.51
C LEU A 31 6.09 1.08 2.52
N PHE A 32 5.01 1.86 2.39
CA PHE A 32 3.79 1.69 3.17
C PHE A 32 3.20 0.29 2.99
N TYR A 33 2.99 -0.15 1.74
CA TYR A 33 2.45 -1.49 1.47
C TYR A 33 3.43 -2.61 1.84
N GLN A 34 4.73 -2.39 1.63
CA GLN A 34 5.77 -3.33 2.08
C GLN A 34 5.67 -3.55 3.61
N TYR A 35 5.57 -2.47 4.39
CA TYR A 35 5.46 -2.57 5.85
C TYR A 35 4.16 -3.26 6.29
N LEU A 36 3.03 -3.02 5.61
CA LEU A 36 1.79 -3.74 5.89
C LEU A 36 1.88 -5.23 5.56
N SER A 37 2.64 -5.61 4.53
CA SER A 37 2.83 -7.02 4.15
C SER A 37 3.53 -7.85 5.22
N GLU A 38 4.35 -7.21 6.06
CA GLU A 38 5.06 -7.83 7.18
C GLU A 38 4.16 -8.08 8.39
N LYS A 39 2.97 -7.47 8.44
CA LYS A 39 2.00 -7.69 9.52
C LYS A 39 1.31 -9.04 9.34
N ASP A 40 1.04 -9.70 10.46
CA ASP A 40 0.27 -10.93 10.45
C ASP A 40 -1.22 -10.65 10.14
N ASN A 41 -1.95 -11.69 9.72
CA ASN A 41 -3.35 -11.57 9.35
C ASN A 41 -4.20 -11.06 10.53
N LYS A 42 -3.88 -11.48 11.76
CA LYS A 42 -4.64 -11.13 12.95
C LYS A 42 -4.53 -9.63 13.25
N PHE A 43 -3.36 -9.04 13.07
CA PHE A 43 -3.15 -7.60 13.19
C PHE A 43 -3.99 -6.83 12.17
N LEU A 44 -3.96 -7.24 10.90
CA LEU A 44 -4.70 -6.57 9.85
C LEU A 44 -6.22 -6.67 10.09
N GLU A 45 -6.72 -7.88 10.34
CA GLU A 45 -8.15 -8.14 10.59
C GLU A 45 -8.67 -7.37 11.81
N ASN A 46 -7.91 -7.33 12.91
CA ASN A 46 -8.27 -6.55 14.10
C ASN A 46 -8.37 -5.03 13.82
N ASN A 47 -7.74 -4.56 12.76
CA ASN A 47 -7.74 -3.16 12.34
C ASN A 47 -8.58 -2.93 11.06
N ASN A 48 -9.49 -3.85 10.75
CA ASN A 48 -10.39 -3.79 9.58
C ASN A 48 -9.64 -3.62 8.26
N TYR A 49 -8.56 -4.39 8.10
CA TYR A 49 -7.77 -4.44 6.88
C TYR A 49 -7.41 -5.90 6.56
N THR A 50 -7.04 -6.18 5.31
CA THR A 50 -6.76 -7.54 4.82
C THR A 50 -5.48 -7.59 4.00
N LYS A 51 -4.92 -8.78 3.81
CA LYS A 51 -3.77 -8.97 2.91
C LYS A 51 -4.16 -8.75 1.45
N GLU A 52 -5.41 -9.05 1.11
CA GLU A 52 -6.00 -8.76 -0.19
C GLU A 52 -6.03 -7.26 -0.47
N GLU A 53 -6.36 -6.43 0.53
CA GLU A 53 -6.30 -4.97 0.43
C GLU A 53 -4.87 -4.48 0.26
N VAL A 54 -3.89 -4.99 1.03
CA VAL A 54 -2.46 -4.67 0.83
C VAL A 54 -2.05 -4.94 -0.63
N LEU A 55 -2.38 -6.12 -1.15
CA LEU A 55 -2.03 -6.51 -2.52
C LEU A 55 -2.78 -5.66 -3.56
N SER A 56 -4.06 -5.39 -3.35
CA SER A 56 -4.88 -4.58 -4.25
C SER A 56 -4.36 -3.15 -4.34
N GLY A 57 -4.08 -2.53 -3.18
CA GLY A 57 -3.50 -1.19 -3.10
C GLY A 57 -2.14 -1.11 -3.78
N PHE A 58 -1.26 -2.08 -3.52
CA PHE A 58 0.06 -2.13 -4.18
C PHE A 58 -0.05 -2.30 -5.70
N LYS A 59 -0.96 -3.13 -6.20
CA LYS A 59 -1.23 -3.26 -7.65
C LYS A 59 -1.70 -1.94 -8.26
N GLN A 60 -2.60 -1.24 -7.58
CA GLN A 60 -3.09 0.06 -8.05
C GLN A 60 -1.98 1.11 -8.09
N LEU A 61 -1.07 1.13 -7.11
CA LEU A 61 0.09 2.00 -7.11
C LEU A 61 0.94 1.77 -8.37
N LEU A 62 1.32 0.51 -8.65
CA LEU A 62 2.13 0.16 -9.82
C LEU A 62 1.44 0.56 -11.14
N MET A 63 0.12 0.35 -11.23
CA MET A 63 -0.64 0.71 -12.42
C MET A 63 -0.66 2.22 -12.67
N LYS A 64 -0.88 3.02 -11.62
CA LYS A 64 -0.99 4.47 -11.72
C LYS A 64 0.36 5.17 -11.92
N SER A 65 1.45 4.58 -11.41
CA SER A 65 2.81 5.13 -11.54
C SER A 65 3.56 4.66 -12.80
N GLY A 66 2.90 3.95 -13.72
CA GLY A 66 3.53 3.47 -14.96
C GLY A 66 4.43 2.23 -14.81
N TYR A 67 4.36 1.54 -13.66
CA TYR A 67 5.11 0.30 -13.39
C TYR A 67 4.24 -0.97 -13.55
N SER A 68 3.18 -0.92 -14.37
CA SER A 68 2.29 -2.06 -14.64
C SER A 68 3.03 -3.33 -15.08
N ASP A 69 4.17 -3.19 -15.75
CA ASP A 69 4.99 -4.33 -16.15
C ASP A 69 5.47 -5.12 -14.92
N LEU A 70 5.66 -4.51 -13.76
CA LEU A 70 6.09 -5.23 -12.55
C LEU A 70 5.00 -6.14 -11.95
N LEU A 71 3.74 -6.03 -12.40
CA LEU A 71 2.64 -6.85 -11.90
C LEU A 71 2.90 -8.36 -12.08
N TYR A 72 3.72 -8.78 -13.05
CA TYR A 72 4.03 -10.22 -13.23
C TYR A 72 4.84 -10.81 -12.07
N LEU A 73 5.48 -9.97 -11.23
CA LEU A 73 6.23 -10.39 -10.06
C LEU A 73 5.31 -10.75 -8.87
N LEU A 74 4.06 -10.32 -8.91
CA LEU A 74 3.08 -10.49 -7.82
C LEU A 74 2.25 -11.79 -7.94
N LYS A 75 2.89 -12.87 -8.44
CA LYS A 75 2.26 -14.18 -8.63
C LYS A 75 2.26 -15.04 -7.37
#